data_AF-A0A928RPI2-F1
#
_entry.id   AF-A0A928RPI2-F1
#
_cell.length_a   1.000
_cell.length_b   1.000
_cell.length_c   1.000
_cell.angle_alpha   90.00
_cell.angle_beta   90.00
_cell.angle_gamma   90.00
#
_symmetry.space_group_name_H-M   'P 1'
#
loop_
_entity.id
_entity.type
_entity.pdbx_description
1 polymer ?
#
loop_
_entity_poly.entity_id
_entity_poly.type
_entity_poly.pdbx_seq_one_letter_code
_entity_poly.pdbx_strand_id
1 'polypeptide(L)'
;MIGVAVTTIETSKLQKFVDQKGYNTAKILCNNREKVSSFCADVVGDICGILSGAGGVSLTVNMQISNPNVYFITTCLISSLIAGLTIFGKAVMKTFAVEKCEVVVMKIGSLLETSPFAIFKRKQKKSKK
;
A
#
# COMPACT_ATOMS: atom_id res chain seq x y z
N MET A 1 4.68 -0.03 2.16
CA MET A 1 5.76 -0.56 1.27
C MET A 1 6.23 0.47 0.28
N ILE A 2 5.29 1.14 -0.39
CA ILE A 2 5.56 2.34 -1.19
C ILE A 2 6.28 3.40 -0.35
N GLY A 3 5.78 3.69 0.85
CA GLY A 3 6.43 4.61 1.79
C GLY A 3 7.88 4.27 2.10
N VAL A 4 8.20 2.98 2.31
CA VAL A 4 9.56 2.51 2.55
C VAL A 4 10.44 2.69 1.31
N ALA A 5 9.96 2.27 0.14
CA ALA A 5 10.71 2.44 -1.12
C ALA A 5 11.00 3.92 -1.44
N VAL A 6 10.05 4.82 -1.14
CA VAL A 6 10.17 6.27 -1.37
C VAL A 6 11.08 6.93 -0.34
N THR A 7 11.22 6.38 0.87
CA THR A 7 12.16 6.90 1.88
C THR A 7 13.58 6.36 1.70
N THR A 8 13.77 5.13 1.20
CA THR A 8 15.08 4.50 1.02
C THR A 8 15.77 4.85 -0.29
N ILE A 9 15.05 5.39 -1.28
CA ILE A 9 15.66 5.75 -2.57
C ILE A 9 16.51 7.02 -2.47
N GLU A 10 17.74 6.97 -2.97
CA GLU A 10 18.58 8.15 -3.14
C GLU A 10 18.18 8.91 -4.42
N THR A 11 18.14 10.24 -4.34
CA THR A 11 17.77 11.11 -5.47
C THR A 11 18.73 11.01 -6.65
N SER A 12 19.99 10.65 -6.40
CA SER A 12 21.02 10.36 -7.41
C SER A 12 20.67 9.17 -8.30
N LYS A 13 20.12 8.11 -7.71
CA LYS A 13 19.67 6.91 -8.44
C LYS A 13 18.46 7.21 -9.34
N LEU A 14 17.62 8.15 -8.93
CA LEU A 14 16.46 8.59 -9.72
C LEU A 14 16.84 9.30 -11.02
N GLN A 15 18.01 9.96 -11.08
CA GLN A 15 18.46 10.68 -12.28
C GLN A 15 18.65 9.77 -13.50
N LYS A 16 18.89 8.47 -13.30
CA LYS A 16 18.99 7.49 -14.39
C LYS A 16 17.68 7.30 -15.17
N PHE A 17 16.57 7.77 -14.62
CA PHE A 17 15.22 7.61 -15.17
C PHE A 17 14.60 8.93 -15.65
N VAL A 18 15.40 9.98 -15.83
CA VAL A 18 14.93 11.32 -16.27
C VAL A 18 14.12 11.27 -17.56
N ASP A 19 14.52 10.41 -18.50
CA ASP A 19 13.86 10.26 -19.81
C ASP A 19 12.60 9.38 -19.77
N GLN A 20 12.29 8.76 -18.63
CA GLN A 20 11.13 7.89 -18.48
C GLN A 20 9.89 8.66 -18.00
N LYS A 21 8.74 8.32 -18.59
CA LYS A 21 7.43 8.80 -18.14
C LYS A 21 7.22 8.44 -16.67
N GLY A 22 6.84 9.40 -15.83
CA GLY A 22 6.67 9.23 -14.40
C GLY A 22 7.78 9.83 -13.54
N TYR A 23 8.93 10.24 -14.10
CA TYR A 23 10.06 10.79 -13.34
C TYR A 23 9.70 12.02 -12.49
N ASN A 24 9.00 12.99 -13.09
CA ASN A 24 8.58 14.21 -12.39
C ASN A 24 7.66 13.89 -11.20
N THR A 25 6.75 12.92 -11.39
CA THR A 25 5.83 12.46 -10.35
C THR A 25 6.58 11.70 -9.25
N ALA A 26 7.49 10.79 -9.63
CA ALA A 26 8.37 10.06 -8.71
C ALA A 26 9.22 11.01 -7.84
N LYS A 27 9.77 12.07 -8.44
CA LYS A 27 10.52 13.11 -7.73
C LYS A 27 9.66 13.86 -6.71
N ILE A 28 8.42 14.20 -7.07
CA ILE A 28 7.45 14.84 -6.16
C ILE A 28 7.07 13.91 -5.01
N LEU A 29 6.93 12.61 -5.27
CA LEU A 29 6.69 11.60 -4.24
C LEU A 29 7.86 11.50 -3.26
N CYS A 30 9.10 11.46 -3.76
CA CYS A 30 10.32 11.46 -2.93
C CYS A 30 10.43 12.72 -2.05
N ASN A 31 10.10 13.89 -2.61
CA ASN A 31 10.07 15.14 -1.83
C ASN A 31 8.98 15.15 -0.75
N ASN A 32 7.92 14.35 -0.89
CA ASN A 32 6.83 14.24 0.09
C ASN A 32 6.85 12.88 0.81
N ARG A 33 8.03 12.26 0.96
CA ARG A 33 8.21 10.92 1.52
C ARG A 33 7.50 10.68 2.85
N GLU A 34 7.48 11.66 3.75
CA GLU A 34 6.82 11.56 5.06
C GLU A 34 5.30 11.44 4.93
N LYS A 35 4.68 12.29 4.11
CA LYS A 35 3.23 12.25 3.87
C LYS A 35 2.80 10.97 3.17
N VAL A 36 3.59 10.49 2.20
CA VAL A 36 3.31 9.24 1.48
C VAL A 36 3.49 8.03 2.40
N SER A 37 4.49 8.06 3.28
CA SER A 37 4.73 6.99 4.24
C SER A 37 3.61 6.90 5.27
N SER A 38 3.21 8.02 5.88
CA SER A 38 2.08 8.03 6.83
C SER A 38 0.77 7.65 6.13
N PHE A 39 0.47 8.14 4.93
CA PHE A 39 -0.73 7.71 4.20
C PHE A 39 -0.76 6.19 3.93
N CYS A 40 0.36 5.61 3.54
CA CYS A 40 0.45 4.18 3.26
C CYS A 40 0.45 3.32 4.55
N ALA A 41 0.87 3.88 5.68
CA ALA A 41 0.87 3.21 6.97
C ALA A 41 -0.50 3.28 7.65
N ASP A 42 -1.05 4.49 7.74
CA ASP A 42 -2.26 4.79 8.50
C ASP A 42 -3.49 4.45 7.65
N VAL A 43 -3.73 5.14 6.53
CA VAL A 43 -4.98 4.97 5.76
C VAL A 43 -5.11 3.57 5.17
N VAL A 44 -4.06 3.09 4.49
CA VAL A 44 -4.12 1.75 3.85
C VAL A 44 -4.04 0.64 4.91
N GLY A 45 -3.30 0.85 6.00
CA GLY A 45 -3.19 -0.10 7.10
C GLY A 45 -4.49 -0.23 7.89
N ASP A 46 -5.12 0.89 8.23
CA ASP A 46 -6.36 0.96 8.99
C ASP A 46 -7.52 0.37 8.19
N ILE A 47 -7.65 0.70 6.91
CA ILE A 47 -8.68 0.11 6.04
C ILE A 47 -8.50 -1.40 5.93
N CYS A 48 -7.27 -1.89 5.72
CA CYS A 48 -7.01 -3.32 5.58
C CYS A 48 -7.28 -4.05 6.91
N GLY A 49 -6.90 -3.46 8.04
CA GLY A 49 -7.19 -3.99 9.38
C GLY A 49 -8.69 -4.06 9.67
N ILE A 50 -9.44 -2.99 9.38
CA ILE A 50 -10.90 -2.94 9.57
C ILE A 50 -11.61 -3.93 8.65
N LEU A 51 -11.25 -3.96 7.36
CA LEU A 51 -11.87 -4.85 6.39
C LEU A 51 -11.61 -6.33 6.70
N SER A 52 -10.38 -6.65 7.12
CA SER A 52 -10.01 -7.99 7.55
C SER A 52 -10.73 -8.41 8.84
N GLY A 53 -10.87 -7.49 9.80
CA GLY A 53 -11.60 -7.75 11.05
C GLY A 53 -13.09 -7.94 10.80
N ALA A 54 -13.71 -7.05 10.02
CA ALA A 54 -15.13 -7.13 9.67
C ALA A 54 -15.44 -8.38 8.82
N GLY A 55 -14.57 -8.72 7.86
CA GLY A 55 -14.68 -9.94 7.06
C GLY A 55 -14.54 -11.21 7.90
N GLY A 56 -13.62 -11.22 8.86
CA GLY A 56 -13.46 -12.32 9.81
C GLY A 56 -14.72 -12.54 10.66
N VAL A 57 -15.32 -11.47 11.18
CA VAL A 57 -16.59 -11.54 11.95
C VAL A 57 -17.74 -12.02 11.05
N SER A 58 -17.85 -11.51 9.82
CA SER A 58 -18.92 -11.90 8.90
C SER A 58 -18.83 -13.36 8.48
N LEU A 59 -17.62 -13.88 8.23
CA LEU A 59 -17.38 -15.29 7.91
C LEU A 59 -17.73 -16.21 9.08
N THR A 60 -17.38 -15.75 10.29
CA THR A 60 -17.67 -16.44 11.55
C THR A 60 -19.19 -16.54 11.78
N VAL A 61 -19.94 -15.46 11.58
CA VAL A 61 -21.41 -15.45 11.73
C VAL A 61 -22.11 -16.34 10.69
N ASN A 62 -21.64 -16.39 9.45
CA ASN A 62 -22.27 -17.19 8.38
C ASN A 62 -22.04 -18.70 8.50
N MET A 63 -21.02 -19.14 9.24
CA MET A 63 -20.68 -20.57 9.32
C MET A 63 -21.69 -21.40 10.11
N GLN A 64 -22.59 -20.78 10.90
CA GLN A 64 -23.73 -21.41 11.59
C GLN A 64 -23.39 -22.80 12.20
N ILE A 65 -22.20 -22.92 12.79
CA ILE A 65 -21.71 -24.16 13.38
C ILE A 65 -22.43 -24.34 14.71
N SER A 66 -23.27 -25.37 14.80
CA SER A 66 -24.07 -25.66 16.00
C SER A 66 -23.22 -26.08 17.21
N ASN A 67 -21.96 -26.47 17.01
CA ASN A 67 -21.03 -26.85 18.07
C ASN A 67 -20.08 -25.70 18.47
N PRO A 68 -20.18 -25.15 19.70
CA PRO A 68 -19.43 -23.97 20.12
C PRO A 68 -17.90 -24.20 20.16
N ASN A 69 -17.45 -25.42 20.49
CA ASN A 69 -16.02 -25.75 20.51
C ASN A 69 -15.40 -25.76 19.10
N VAL A 70 -16.10 -26.31 18.11
CA VAL A 70 -15.61 -26.36 16.73
C VAL A 70 -15.59 -24.95 16.14
N TYR A 71 -16.64 -24.17 16.41
CA TYR A 71 -16.72 -22.76 16.01
C TYR A 71 -15.54 -21.93 16.52
N PHE A 72 -15.21 -22.02 17.81
CA PHE A 72 -14.09 -21.28 18.40
C PHE A 72 -12.75 -21.65 17.76
N ILE A 73 -12.51 -22.94 17.51
CA ILE A 73 -11.28 -23.41 16.86
C ILE A 73 -11.19 -22.90 15.42
N THR A 74 -12.28 -22.98 14.64
CA THR A 74 -12.27 -22.52 13.24
C THR A 74 -12.06 -21.01 13.11
N THR A 75 -12.63 -20.21 14.01
CA THR A 75 -12.51 -18.75 13.97
C THR A 75 -11.10 -18.30 14.39
N CYS A 76 -10.51 -18.96 15.39
CA CYS A 76 -9.10 -18.76 15.75
C CYS A 76 -8.15 -19.17 14.61
N LEU A 77 -8.39 -20.30 13.93
CA LEU A 77 -7.59 -20.72 12.78
C LEU A 77 -7.67 -19.72 11.64
N ILE A 78 -8.87 -19.27 11.28
CA ILE A 78 -9.06 -18.28 10.21
C ILE A 78 -8.40 -16.95 10.59
N SER A 79 -8.62 -16.44 11.82
CA SER A 79 -8.04 -15.17 12.28
C SER A 79 -6.52 -15.22 12.33
N SER A 80 -5.94 -16.31 12.85
CA SER A 80 -4.48 -16.49 12.89
C SER A 80 -3.86 -16.64 11.50
N LEU A 81 -4.54 -17.30 10.56
CA LEU A 81 -4.08 -17.45 9.18
C LEU A 81 -4.10 -16.11 8.45
N ILE A 82 -5.15 -15.30 8.63
CA ILE A 82 -5.24 -13.94 8.06
C ILE A 82 -4.20 -13.01 8.69
N ALA A 83 -4.03 -13.06 10.02
CA ALA A 83 -3.02 -12.25 10.71
C ALA A 83 -1.60 -12.64 10.26
N GLY A 84 -1.32 -13.94 10.19
CA GLY A 84 -0.07 -14.49 9.70
C GLY A 84 0.22 -14.06 8.27
N LEU A 85 -0.75 -14.20 7.36
CA LEU A 85 -0.61 -13.77 5.96
C LEU A 85 -0.37 -12.26 5.84
N THR A 86 -1.04 -11.45 6.67
CA THR A 86 -0.91 -9.99 6.68
C THR A 86 0.46 -9.54 7.16
N ILE A 87 0.97 -10.15 8.23
CA ILE A 87 2.31 -9.86 8.79
C ILE A 87 3.39 -10.38 7.82
N PHE A 88 3.22 -11.59 7.29
CA PHE A 88 4.12 -12.19 6.30
C PHE A 88 4.21 -11.34 5.03
N GLY A 89 3.09 -10.88 4.47
CA GLY A 89 3.06 -9.99 3.32
C GLY A 89 3.80 -8.67 3.57
N LYS A 90 3.70 -8.12 4.78
CA LYS A 90 4.49 -6.94 5.21
C LYS A 90 5.99 -7.23 5.40
N ALA A 91 6.42 -8.46 5.59
CA ALA A 91 7.86 -8.75 5.67
C ALA A 91 8.44 -8.93 4.26
N VAL A 92 7.81 -9.79 3.45
CA VAL A 92 8.26 -10.12 2.08
C VAL A 92 8.34 -8.86 1.20
N MET A 93 7.31 -8.02 1.26
CA MET A 93 7.25 -6.83 0.43
C MET A 93 8.29 -5.78 0.88
N LYS A 94 8.84 -5.84 2.11
CA LYS A 94 9.82 -4.88 2.63
C LYS A 94 11.17 -5.14 1.99
N THR A 95 11.57 -6.40 1.99
CA THR A 95 12.80 -6.86 1.34
C THR A 95 12.76 -6.52 -0.15
N PHE A 96 11.65 -6.83 -0.82
CA PHE A 96 11.48 -6.51 -2.24
C PHE A 96 11.49 -4.99 -2.52
N ALA A 97 10.83 -4.20 -1.66
CA ALA A 97 10.80 -2.75 -1.79
C ALA A 97 12.18 -2.12 -1.63
N VAL A 98 13.01 -2.63 -0.71
CA VAL A 98 14.38 -2.14 -0.46
C VAL A 98 15.33 -2.56 -1.60
N GLU A 99 15.24 -3.80 -2.07
CA GLU A 99 16.13 -4.32 -3.11
C GLU A 99 15.86 -3.70 -4.49
N LYS A 100 14.58 -3.37 -4.79
CA LYS A 100 14.16 -2.76 -6.06
C LYS A 100 13.49 -1.40 -5.90
N CYS A 101 13.98 -0.56 -4.99
CA CYS A 101 13.43 0.77 -4.70
C CYS A 101 13.20 1.61 -5.97
N GLU A 102 14.18 1.65 -6.86
CA GLU A 102 14.17 2.45 -8.09
C GLU A 102 13.00 2.08 -9.01
N VAL A 103 12.84 0.79 -9.28
CA VAL A 103 11.77 0.28 -10.16
C VAL A 103 10.41 0.48 -9.53
N VAL A 104 10.28 0.30 -8.21
CA VAL A 104 9.01 0.47 -7.49
C VAL A 104 8.57 1.94 -7.54
N VAL A 105 9.47 2.87 -7.24
CA VAL A 105 9.17 4.31 -7.24
C VAL A 105 8.85 4.80 -8.66
N MET A 106 9.60 4.33 -9.67
CA MET A 106 9.32 4.67 -11.07
C MET A 106 8.00 4.10 -11.55
N LYS A 107 7.69 2.82 -11.26
CA LYS A 107 6.39 2.23 -11.59
C LYS A 107 5.24 3.01 -10.97
N ILE A 108 5.36 3.44 -9.73
CA ILE A 108 4.33 4.23 -9.05
C ILE A 108 4.23 5.63 -9.67
N GLY A 109 5.35 6.25 -10.01
CA GLY A 109 5.38 7.52 -10.73
C GLY A 109 4.66 7.44 -12.08
N SER A 110 4.95 6.41 -12.89
CA SER A 110 4.29 6.19 -14.18
C SER A 110 2.82 5.82 -14.03
N LEU A 111 2.47 5.00 -13.04
CA LEU A 111 1.08 4.56 -12.80
C LEU A 111 0.21 5.71 -12.30
N LEU A 112 0.75 6.58 -11.44
CA LEU A 112 0.07 7.82 -11.02
C LEU A 112 -0.11 8.79 -12.18
N GLU A 113 0.89 8.94 -13.05
CA GLU A 113 0.79 9.81 -14.24
C GLU A 113 -0.18 9.27 -15.29
N THR A 114 -0.29 7.94 -15.42
CA THR A 114 -1.21 7.27 -16.35
C THR A 114 -2.63 7.16 -15.78
N SER A 115 -2.78 7.20 -14.45
CA SER A 115 -4.10 7.11 -13.80
C SER A 115 -4.94 8.37 -14.05
N PRO A 116 -6.24 8.23 -14.39
CA PRO A 116 -7.14 9.37 -14.65
C PRO A 116 -7.35 10.29 -13.44
N PHE A 117 -6.95 9.87 -12.23
CA PHE A 117 -7.08 10.64 -11.00
C PHE A 117 -6.07 11.80 -10.89
N ALA A 118 -4.86 11.66 -11.46
CA ALA A 118 -3.86 12.74 -11.46
C ALA A 118 -4.19 13.86 -12.47
N ILE A 119 -4.87 13.53 -13.56
CA ILE A 119 -5.38 14.47 -14.56
C ILE A 119 -6.44 15.40 -13.92
N PHE A 120 -7.30 14.86 -13.05
CA PHE A 120 -8.33 15.62 -12.35
C PHE A 120 -7.74 16.67 -11.37
N LYS A 121 -6.65 16.34 -10.67
CA LYS A 121 -6.00 17.26 -9.71
C LYS A 121 -5.20 18.38 -10.40
N ARG A 122 -4.67 18.15 -11.60
CA ARG A 122 -4.05 19.19 -12.45
C ARG A 122 -5.08 20.24 -12.91
N LYS A 123 -6.35 19.84 -13.15
CA LYS A 123 -7.43 20.75 -13.56
C LYS A 123 -7.85 21.72 -12.45
N GLN A 124 -7.90 21.27 -11.19
CA GLN A 124 -8.25 22.09 -10.02
C GLN A 124 -7.21 23.20 -9.73
N LYS A 125 -5.91 22.94 -9.92
CA LYS A 125 -4.87 23.95 -9.63
C LYS A 125 -4.81 25.08 -10.68
N LYS A 126 -5.38 24.87 -11.88
CA LYS A 126 -5.50 25.91 -12.92
C LYS A 126 -6.70 26.84 -12.73
N SER A 127 -7.63 26.52 -11.83
CA SER A 127 -8.84 27.33 -11.56
C SER A 127 -8.68 28.32 -10.38
N LYS A 128 -7.45 28.47 -9.85
CA LYS A 128 -7.11 29.44 -8.79
C LYS A 128 -6.03 30.44 -9.23
N LYS A 129 -5.83 30.62 -10.53
CA LYS A 129 -4.93 31.64 -11.08
C LYS A 129 -5.71 32.58 -11.97
#